data_AF-A0A3D3AB50-F1
#
_entry.id   AF-A0A3D3AB50-F1
#
_cell.length_a   1.000
_cell.length_b   1.000
_cell.length_c   1.000
_cell.angle_alpha   90.00
_cell.angle_beta   90.00
_cell.angle_gamma   90.00
#
_symmetry.space_group_name_H-M   'P 1'
#
loop_
_entity.id
_entity.type
_entity.pdbx_description
1 polymer ?
#
loop_
_entity_poly.entity_id
_entity_poly.type
_entity_poly.pdbx_seq_one_letter_code
_entity_poly.pdbx_strand_id
1 'polypeptide(L)'
;MQDEVLTKEQLDARQPRRAEGDPAHSEPQLDFDRHDQAVQFKAAPRVKTDPSRDALLTAFGKATLTDRYLMPGESFQDLFARVASYYGDDEAHAQRLYDYISKLWFMPATPVLSNGGTDRGLPISCFLNEANDSLGDIVNLWNENVWLASRGGGIGSYWGNLRSIGEKVGENGKTSGIVPFIRVMDSLTLAISQGSLRRGSAAVYLPVDHPEVEEFVEIRRPTGGDPNRKALNLHHGILISDAFMRAVENDEEWALRSPKDGSVQATVQARD
;
A
#
# COMPACT_ATOMS: atom_id res chain seq x y z
N MET A 1 -20.26 -56.60 -20.85
CA MET A 1 -19.41 -56.52 -22.05
C MET A 1 -18.36 -55.47 -21.72
N GLN A 2 -17.19 -55.96 -21.28
CA GLN A 2 -15.89 -55.33 -21.02
C GLN A 2 -15.83 -53.88 -20.49
N ASP A 3 -15.52 -53.77 -19.20
CA ASP A 3 -14.91 -52.58 -18.59
C ASP A 3 -13.45 -52.47 -19.09
N GLU A 4 -13.14 -51.46 -19.89
CA GLU A 4 -11.76 -51.13 -20.27
C GLU A 4 -11.05 -50.43 -19.10
N VAL A 5 -10.30 -51.22 -18.34
CA VAL A 5 -9.31 -50.70 -17.39
C VAL A 5 -8.11 -50.19 -18.20
N LEU A 6 -7.92 -48.86 -18.20
CA LEU A 6 -6.76 -48.19 -18.79
C LEU A 6 -5.46 -48.82 -18.28
N THR A 7 -4.53 -49.13 -19.19
CA THR A 7 -3.25 -49.74 -18.84
C THR A 7 -2.32 -48.73 -18.17
N LYS A 8 -1.38 -49.22 -17.35
CA LYS A 8 -0.41 -48.41 -16.59
C LYS A 8 0.40 -47.46 -17.51
N GLU A 9 0.65 -47.86 -18.75
CA GLU A 9 1.32 -47.03 -19.77
C GLU A 9 0.46 -45.86 -20.28
N GLN A 10 -0.88 -45.97 -20.27
CA GLN A 10 -1.78 -44.89 -20.68
C GLN A 10 -1.95 -43.83 -19.59
N LEU A 11 -1.69 -44.17 -18.33
CA LEU A 11 -1.65 -43.23 -17.20
C LEU A 11 -0.32 -42.45 -17.17
N ASP A 12 0.80 -43.07 -17.54
CA ASP A 12 2.13 -42.44 -17.55
C ASP A 12 2.36 -41.47 -18.73
N ALA A 13 1.50 -41.50 -19.77
CA ALA A 13 1.59 -40.63 -20.94
C ALA A 13 1.02 -39.20 -20.74
N ARG A 14 0.40 -38.91 -19.59
CA ARG A 14 -0.02 -37.54 -19.24
C ARG A 14 1.04 -36.87 -18.38
N GLN A 15 2.07 -36.32 -19.02
CA GLN A 15 2.92 -35.33 -18.36
C GLN A 15 2.05 -34.18 -17.85
N PRO A 16 2.18 -33.75 -16.58
CA PRO A 16 1.60 -32.49 -16.16
C PRO A 16 2.25 -31.40 -16.99
N ARG A 17 1.46 -30.67 -17.78
CA ARG A 17 1.89 -29.40 -18.37
C ARG A 17 2.18 -28.45 -17.22
N ARG A 18 3.42 -28.46 -16.72
CA ARG A 18 3.95 -27.33 -15.97
C ARG A 18 3.93 -26.16 -16.94
N ALA A 19 3.35 -25.04 -16.50
CA ALA A 19 3.56 -23.80 -17.20
C ALA A 19 5.07 -23.54 -17.15
N GLU A 20 5.76 -23.72 -18.28
CA GLU A 20 7.12 -23.23 -18.44
C GLU A 20 7.03 -21.71 -18.44
N GLY A 21 7.39 -21.10 -17.32
CA GLY A 21 7.56 -19.66 -17.22
C GLY A 21 8.64 -19.22 -18.21
N ASP A 22 8.40 -18.07 -18.83
CA ASP A 22 9.32 -17.41 -19.76
C ASP A 22 10.72 -17.24 -19.11
N PRO A 23 11.80 -17.81 -19.70
CA PRO A 23 13.15 -17.68 -19.14
C PRO A 23 13.72 -16.25 -19.23
N ALA A 24 13.03 -15.31 -19.88
CA ALA A 24 13.48 -13.93 -20.05
C ALA A 24 13.10 -12.97 -18.90
N HIS A 25 12.29 -13.42 -17.93
CA HIS A 25 11.94 -12.62 -16.77
C HIS A 25 12.20 -13.43 -15.50
N SER A 26 13.29 -13.11 -14.79
CA SER A 26 13.47 -13.59 -13.42
C SER A 26 12.26 -13.14 -12.61
N GLU A 27 11.42 -14.09 -12.18
CA GLU A 27 10.39 -13.80 -11.19
C GLU A 27 11.07 -13.05 -10.03
N PRO A 28 10.51 -11.90 -9.58
CA PRO A 28 11.11 -11.18 -8.48
C PRO A 28 11.02 -12.06 -7.24
N GLN A 29 12.15 -12.67 -6.87
CA GLN A 29 12.26 -13.46 -5.64
C GLN A 29 12.01 -12.54 -4.46
N LEU A 30 11.12 -12.95 -3.56
CA LEU A 30 10.99 -12.38 -2.23
C LEU A 30 12.22 -12.78 -1.43
N ASP A 31 13.31 -12.05 -1.65
CA ASP A 31 14.56 -12.20 -0.90
C ASP A 31 14.43 -11.39 0.40
N PHE A 32 14.13 -12.08 1.49
CA PHE A 32 14.05 -11.49 2.82
C PHE A 32 15.43 -11.19 3.43
N ASP A 33 16.51 -11.68 2.82
CA ASP A 33 17.88 -11.60 3.34
C ASP A 33 18.70 -10.48 2.66
N ARG A 34 18.12 -9.75 1.71
CA ARG A 34 18.82 -8.76 0.90
C ARG A 34 19.22 -7.52 1.70
N HIS A 35 20.36 -7.62 2.37
CA HIS A 35 21.22 -6.49 2.70
C HIS A 35 21.96 -6.13 1.42
N ASP A 36 21.33 -5.36 0.52
CA ASP A 36 22.01 -4.84 -0.66
C ASP A 36 23.17 -3.95 -0.18
N GLN A 37 24.39 -4.49 -0.23
CA GLN A 37 25.63 -3.75 -0.09
C GLN A 37 26.09 -3.34 -1.48
N ALA A 38 25.81 -2.10 -1.88
CA ALA A 38 26.50 -1.47 -3.00
C ALA A 38 26.63 0.05 -2.78
N VAL A 39 27.68 0.44 -2.06
CA VAL A 39 28.07 1.85 -1.91
C VAL A 39 28.58 2.37 -3.25
N GLN A 40 27.80 3.20 -3.93
CA GLN A 40 28.32 4.18 -4.88
C GLN A 40 27.69 5.55 -4.65
N PHE A 41 28.19 6.28 -3.66
CA PHE A 41 28.03 7.73 -3.65
C PHE A 41 29.12 8.35 -4.53
N LYS A 42 28.70 8.85 -5.69
CA LYS A 42 29.40 9.91 -6.42
C LYS A 42 29.60 11.07 -5.45
N ALA A 43 30.82 11.61 -5.33
CA ALA A 43 31.26 12.57 -4.31
C ALA A 43 30.13 13.44 -3.71
N ALA A 44 29.56 13.00 -2.58
CA ALA A 44 28.43 13.68 -1.96
C ALA A 44 28.88 15.01 -1.33
N PRO A 45 28.04 16.06 -1.31
CA PRO A 45 28.37 17.33 -0.68
C PRO A 45 28.80 17.17 0.78
N ARG A 46 29.88 17.83 1.18
CA ARG A 46 30.35 17.80 2.58
C ARG A 46 29.45 18.67 3.45
N VAL A 47 29.10 18.16 4.62
CA VAL A 47 28.33 18.87 5.65
C VAL A 47 29.15 18.96 6.92
N LYS A 48 29.22 20.15 7.51
CA LYS A 48 29.83 20.37 8.82
C LYS A 48 28.79 20.20 9.92
N THR A 49 28.99 19.21 10.77
CA THR A 49 28.14 18.92 11.93
C THR A 49 28.47 19.81 13.13
N ASP A 50 27.49 19.99 14.01
CA ASP A 50 27.55 20.72 15.27
C ASP A 50 26.93 19.85 16.39
N PRO A 51 27.76 19.08 17.13
CA PRO A 51 27.29 18.19 18.19
C PRO A 51 26.53 18.89 19.32
N SER A 52 26.73 20.21 19.51
CA SER A 52 26.03 20.95 20.57
C SER A 52 24.51 20.98 20.36
N ARG A 53 24.04 20.78 19.11
CA ARG A 53 22.62 20.76 18.75
C ARG A 53 21.89 19.52 19.24
N ASP A 54 22.59 18.50 19.72
CA ASP A 54 21.95 17.40 20.46
C ASP A 54 21.21 17.90 21.70
N ALA A 55 21.57 19.07 22.25
CA ALA A 55 20.84 19.70 23.36
C ALA A 55 19.42 20.15 22.97
N LEU A 56 19.14 20.34 21.68
CA LEU A 56 17.82 20.71 21.18
C LEU A 56 16.85 19.53 21.17
N LEU A 57 17.36 18.30 21.10
CA LEU A 57 16.55 17.08 21.11
C LEU A 57 16.10 16.75 22.53
N THR A 58 14.80 16.50 22.70
CA THR A 58 14.24 15.98 23.96
C THR A 58 14.75 14.57 24.25
N ALA A 59 14.71 14.14 25.52
CA ALA A 59 15.08 12.78 25.91
C ALA A 59 14.28 11.71 25.13
N PHE A 60 12.98 11.94 24.92
CA PHE A 60 12.14 11.04 24.14
C PHE A 60 12.49 11.06 22.64
N GLY A 61 12.81 12.23 22.08
CA GLY A 61 13.27 12.37 20.70
C GLY A 61 14.56 11.59 20.46
N LYS A 62 15.53 11.70 21.38
CA LYS A 62 16.77 10.92 21.35
C LYS A 62 16.51 9.43 21.40
N ALA A 63 15.69 8.97 22.34
CA ALA A 63 15.31 7.56 22.44
C ALA A 63 14.67 7.03 21.14
N THR A 64 13.77 7.81 20.54
CA THR A 64 13.11 7.46 19.28
C THR A 64 14.09 7.37 18.11
N LEU A 65 15.00 8.35 17.98
CA LEU A 65 16.03 8.35 16.93
C LEU A 65 16.98 7.15 17.10
N THR A 66 17.41 6.86 18.33
CA THR A 66 18.28 5.72 18.63
C THR A 66 17.61 4.38 18.33
N ASP A 67 16.34 4.20 18.70
CA ASP A 67 15.60 2.95 18.48
C ASP A 67 15.38 2.66 16.99
N ARG A 68 15.13 3.70 16.17
CA ARG A 68 14.52 3.50 14.84
C ARG A 68 15.24 4.11 13.65
N TYR A 69 16.10 5.11 13.84
CA TYR A 69 16.61 5.93 12.73
C TYR A 69 18.11 5.83 12.54
N LEU A 70 18.88 5.75 13.63
CA LEU A 70 20.34 5.70 13.54
C LEU A 70 20.80 4.41 12.86
N MET A 71 21.82 4.54 12.00
CA MET A 71 22.62 3.42 11.55
C MET A 71 23.66 3.00 12.61
N PRO A 72 24.23 1.79 12.52
CA PRO A 72 25.29 1.37 13.42
C PRO A 72 26.45 2.38 13.43
N GLY A 73 26.76 2.93 14.61
CA GLY A 73 27.83 3.91 14.79
C GLY A 73 27.50 5.37 14.41
N GLU A 74 26.27 5.66 14.01
CA GLU A 74 25.83 7.01 13.63
C GLU A 74 25.36 7.83 14.84
N SER A 75 25.78 9.10 14.96
CA SER A 75 25.21 10.04 15.93
C SER A 75 23.95 10.76 15.38
N PHE A 76 23.22 11.49 16.23
CA PHE A 76 22.05 12.26 15.77
C PHE A 76 22.41 13.30 14.71
N GLN A 77 23.56 13.97 14.87
CA GLN A 77 24.01 14.95 13.90
C GLN A 77 24.51 14.30 12.61
N ASP A 78 25.10 13.10 12.69
CA ASP A 78 25.52 12.34 11.51
C ASP A 78 24.32 11.91 10.68
N LEU A 79 23.23 11.44 11.32
CA LEU A 79 21.95 11.16 10.65
C LEU A 79 21.45 12.38 9.86
N PHE A 80 21.42 13.55 10.50
CA PHE A 80 20.97 14.78 9.85
C PHE A 80 21.89 15.21 8.72
N ALA A 81 23.21 15.06 8.89
CA ALA A 81 24.19 15.39 7.87
C ALA A 81 24.15 14.43 6.66
N ARG A 82 24.00 13.12 6.89
CA ARG A 82 23.82 12.12 5.82
C ARG A 82 22.63 12.47 4.96
N VAL A 83 21.48 12.72 5.58
CA VAL A 83 20.24 13.04 4.87
C VAL A 83 20.39 14.35 4.10
N ALA A 84 20.95 15.38 4.73
CA ALA A 84 21.18 16.68 4.09
C ALA A 84 22.18 16.61 2.92
N SER A 85 23.25 15.82 3.06
CA SER A 85 24.25 15.58 2.01
C SER A 85 23.65 14.82 0.84
N TYR A 86 22.84 13.79 1.09
CA TYR A 86 22.22 12.97 0.05
C TYR A 86 21.22 13.74 -0.83
N TYR A 87 20.41 14.63 -0.24
CA TYR A 87 19.42 15.41 -0.98
C TYR A 87 19.90 16.81 -1.39
N GLY A 88 21.09 17.23 -0.95
CA GLY A 88 21.65 18.53 -1.31
C GLY A 88 22.27 18.53 -2.70
N ASP A 89 22.02 19.57 -3.48
CA ASP A 89 22.59 19.71 -4.83
C ASP A 89 24.09 20.10 -4.80
N ASP A 90 24.50 20.88 -3.80
CA ASP A 90 25.86 21.36 -3.58
C ASP A 90 26.17 21.51 -2.08
N GLU A 91 27.43 21.83 -1.72
CA GLU A 91 27.86 21.96 -0.31
C GLU A 91 27.07 23.05 0.44
N ALA A 92 26.73 24.16 -0.21
CA ALA A 92 25.99 25.24 0.42
C ALA A 92 24.53 24.83 0.65
N HIS A 93 23.90 24.11 -0.27
CA HIS A 93 22.55 23.59 -0.14
C HIS A 93 22.49 22.51 0.95
N ALA A 94 23.39 21.53 0.92
CA ALA A 94 23.47 20.48 1.94
C ALA A 94 23.68 21.07 3.34
N GLN A 95 24.55 22.08 3.48
CA GLN A 95 24.74 22.74 4.78
C GLN A 95 23.48 23.47 5.26
N ARG A 96 22.73 24.13 4.37
CA ARG A 96 21.45 24.77 4.73
C ARG A 96 20.41 23.74 5.18
N LEU A 97 20.28 22.62 4.47
CA LEU A 97 19.38 21.53 4.86
C LEU A 97 19.75 20.99 6.24
N TYR A 98 21.03 20.70 6.47
CA TYR A 98 21.53 20.26 7.77
C TYR A 98 21.21 21.28 8.87
N ASP A 99 21.44 22.57 8.63
CA ASP A 99 21.17 23.61 9.61
C ASP A 99 19.68 23.68 9.98
N TYR A 100 18.78 23.51 9.03
CA TYR A 100 17.34 23.52 9.29
C TYR A 100 16.89 22.28 10.06
N ILE A 101 17.40 21.11 9.68
CA ILE A 101 17.07 19.83 10.34
C ILE A 101 17.61 19.84 11.78
N SER A 102 18.91 20.11 11.95
CA SER A 102 19.58 20.03 13.26
C SER A 102 19.17 21.13 14.24
N LYS A 103 18.67 22.29 13.76
CA LYS A 103 18.04 23.32 14.60
C LYS A 103 16.56 23.05 14.90
N LEU A 104 16.01 21.94 14.38
CA LEU A 104 14.60 21.55 14.51
C LEU A 104 13.63 22.58 13.91
N TRP A 105 14.05 23.36 12.92
CA TRP A 105 13.16 24.27 12.19
C TRP A 105 12.28 23.54 11.19
N PHE A 106 12.73 22.36 10.77
CA PHE A 106 12.03 21.43 9.92
C PHE A 106 12.53 20.01 10.24
N MET A 107 11.70 19.00 10.02
CA MET A 107 12.10 17.59 10.15
C MET A 107 11.55 16.81 8.95
N PRO A 108 12.39 16.05 8.20
CA PRO A 108 11.91 15.24 7.10
C PRO A 108 10.95 14.14 7.58
N ALA A 109 10.07 13.68 6.70
CA ALA A 109 9.25 12.51 6.95
C ALA A 109 10.13 11.27 7.19
N THR A 110 9.60 10.29 7.94
CA THR A 110 10.33 9.08 8.34
C THR A 110 11.10 8.40 7.21
N PRO A 111 10.53 8.13 6.01
CA PRO A 111 11.28 7.47 4.94
C PRO A 111 12.43 8.32 4.39
N VAL A 112 12.28 9.65 4.35
CA VAL A 112 13.34 10.56 3.92
C VAL A 112 14.49 10.54 4.94
N LEU A 113 14.15 10.57 6.23
CA LEU A 113 15.12 10.56 7.33
C LEU A 113 15.83 9.20 7.47
N SER A 114 15.09 8.10 7.40
CA SER A 114 15.61 6.74 7.56
C SER A 114 16.37 6.24 6.34
N ASN A 115 15.90 6.55 5.13
CA ASN A 115 16.42 5.95 3.90
C ASN A 115 17.40 6.85 3.14
N GLY A 116 17.38 8.18 3.36
CA GLY A 116 18.25 9.12 2.65
C GLY A 116 19.73 8.75 2.79
N GLY A 117 20.41 8.44 1.68
CA GLY A 117 21.81 8.01 1.70
C GLY A 117 22.03 6.58 2.19
N THR A 118 21.03 5.71 2.11
CA THR A 118 21.10 4.28 2.47
C THR A 118 20.38 3.42 1.43
N ASP A 119 20.60 2.10 1.47
CA ASP A 119 19.92 1.12 0.61
C ASP A 119 18.66 0.49 1.27
N ARG A 120 18.17 1.06 2.39
CA ARG A 120 17.06 0.48 3.19
C ARG A 120 15.68 0.54 2.54
N GLY A 121 15.44 1.46 1.60
CA GLY A 121 14.12 1.61 0.99
C GLY A 121 13.91 2.92 0.24
N LEU A 122 12.66 3.18 -0.14
CA LEU A 122 12.28 4.38 -0.89
C LEU A 122 12.12 5.59 0.04
N PRO A 123 12.47 6.80 -0.39
CA PRO A 123 12.25 8.02 0.39
C PRO A 123 10.82 8.59 0.22
N ILE A 124 9.83 7.70 0.10
CA ILE A 124 8.44 8.03 -0.19
C ILE A 124 7.55 7.48 0.93
N SER A 125 6.65 8.29 1.46
CA SER A 125 5.80 7.92 2.61
C SER A 125 4.49 7.26 2.22
N CYS A 126 3.87 7.74 1.15
CA CYS A 126 2.51 7.36 0.77
C CYS A 126 2.45 7.10 -0.73
N PHE A 127 1.68 6.09 -1.12
CA PHE A 127 1.41 5.73 -2.50
C PHE A 127 -0.10 5.67 -2.72
N LEU A 128 -0.54 6.09 -3.90
CA LEU A 128 -1.93 6.04 -4.33
C LEU A 128 -2.00 5.29 -5.66
N ASN A 129 -2.91 4.33 -5.73
CA ASN A 129 -3.21 3.56 -6.94
C ASN A 129 -4.70 3.22 -6.99
N GLU A 130 -5.13 2.56 -8.05
CA GLU A 130 -6.52 2.21 -8.26
C GLU A 130 -6.69 0.80 -8.83
N ALA A 131 -7.80 0.17 -8.49
CA ALA A 131 -8.24 -1.08 -9.07
C ALA A 131 -8.98 -0.78 -10.38
N ASN A 132 -8.84 -1.64 -11.39
CA ASN A 132 -9.65 -1.61 -12.61
C ASN A 132 -10.54 -2.85 -12.71
N ASP A 133 -11.60 -2.76 -13.51
CA ASP A 133 -12.66 -3.77 -13.64
C ASP A 133 -12.24 -5.00 -14.47
N SER A 134 -11.11 -5.62 -14.10
CA SER A 134 -10.60 -6.86 -14.65
C SER A 134 -9.82 -7.65 -13.59
N LEU A 135 -9.86 -8.99 -13.66
CA LEU A 135 -9.11 -9.82 -12.71
C LEU A 135 -7.58 -9.59 -12.81
N GLY A 136 -7.08 -9.35 -14.03
CA GLY A 136 -5.66 -9.08 -14.26
C GLY A 136 -5.20 -7.82 -13.54
N ASP A 137 -5.99 -6.74 -13.63
CA ASP A 137 -5.66 -5.48 -12.96
C ASP A 137 -5.78 -5.57 -11.44
N ILE A 138 -6.76 -6.33 -10.93
CA ILE A 138 -6.90 -6.59 -9.49
C ILE A 138 -5.67 -7.32 -8.95
N VAL A 139 -5.20 -8.36 -9.67
CA VAL A 139 -4.00 -9.10 -9.28
C VAL A 139 -2.75 -8.23 -9.38
N ASN A 140 -2.63 -7.41 -10.42
CA ASN A 140 -1.52 -6.46 -10.56
C ASN A 140 -1.50 -5.43 -9.44
N LEU A 141 -2.66 -4.90 -9.05
CA LEU A 141 -2.79 -3.99 -7.91
C LEU A 141 -2.31 -4.66 -6.61
N TRP A 142 -2.71 -5.91 -6.35
CA TRP A 142 -2.23 -6.65 -5.19
C TRP A 142 -0.72 -6.83 -5.21
N ASN A 143 -0.14 -7.19 -6.36
CA ASN A 143 1.29 -7.34 -6.52
C ASN A 143 2.03 -6.03 -6.27
N GLU A 144 1.55 -4.92 -6.85
CA GLU A 144 2.09 -3.59 -6.60
C GLU A 144 2.05 -3.26 -5.10
N ASN A 145 0.89 -3.45 -4.46
CA ASN A 145 0.72 -3.19 -3.03
C ASN A 145 1.66 -4.03 -2.16
N VAL A 146 1.94 -5.27 -2.57
CA VAL A 146 2.90 -6.14 -1.87
C VAL A 146 4.30 -5.54 -1.89
N TRP A 147 4.77 -5.10 -3.07
CA TRP A 147 6.09 -4.49 -3.23
C TRP A 147 6.22 -3.12 -2.56
N LEU A 148 5.16 -2.31 -2.58
CA LEU A 148 5.15 -1.01 -1.91
C LEU A 148 5.14 -1.17 -0.39
N ALA A 149 4.37 -2.12 0.14
CA ALA A 149 4.30 -2.40 1.57
C ALA A 149 5.62 -2.95 2.12
N SER A 150 6.32 -3.81 1.36
CA SER A 150 7.62 -4.36 1.77
C SER A 150 8.70 -3.28 1.89
N ARG A 151 8.53 -2.14 1.19
CA ARG A 151 9.42 -0.96 1.28
C ARG A 151 8.97 0.08 2.31
N GLY A 152 8.00 -0.24 3.17
CA GLY A 152 7.58 0.59 4.31
C GLY A 152 6.64 1.76 3.97
N GLY A 153 6.08 1.78 2.76
CA GLY A 153 5.11 2.78 2.31
C GLY A 153 3.71 2.57 2.90
N GLY A 154 3.01 3.66 3.21
CA GLY A 154 1.56 3.64 3.39
C GLY A 154 0.85 3.63 2.04
N ILE A 155 -0.25 2.90 1.90
CA ILE A 155 -0.92 2.69 0.61
C ILE A 155 -2.37 3.15 0.69
N GLY A 156 -2.85 3.89 -0.30
CA GLY A 156 -4.26 4.18 -0.52
C GLY A 156 -4.70 3.66 -1.88
N SER A 157 -5.61 2.69 -1.92
CA SER A 157 -6.13 2.13 -3.18
C SER A 157 -7.58 2.56 -3.41
N TYR A 158 -7.87 3.09 -4.59
CA TYR A 158 -9.24 3.41 -5.02
C TYR A 158 -9.90 2.18 -5.65
N TRP A 159 -11.13 1.86 -5.23
CA TRP A 159 -11.87 0.66 -5.65
C TRP A 159 -13.16 0.97 -6.41
N GLY A 160 -13.47 2.25 -6.65
CA GLY A 160 -14.73 2.66 -7.26
C GLY A 160 -14.88 2.34 -8.74
N ASN A 161 -13.86 1.82 -9.42
CA ASN A 161 -13.95 1.41 -10.83
C ASN A 161 -14.56 0.00 -11.00
N LEU A 162 -14.58 -0.83 -9.95
CA LEU A 162 -14.99 -2.22 -10.06
C LEU A 162 -16.50 -2.35 -9.96
N ARG A 163 -17.08 -3.21 -10.80
CA ARG A 163 -18.51 -3.50 -10.73
C ARG A 163 -18.89 -4.16 -9.39
N SER A 164 -20.08 -3.80 -8.89
CA SER A 164 -20.64 -4.23 -7.61
C SER A 164 -21.21 -5.65 -7.64
N ILE A 165 -21.45 -6.22 -6.46
CA ILE A 165 -22.02 -7.56 -6.29
C ILE A 165 -23.27 -7.80 -7.16
N GLY A 166 -23.34 -8.97 -7.78
CA GLY A 166 -24.49 -9.37 -8.60
C GLY A 166 -24.46 -8.86 -10.04
N GLU A 167 -23.58 -7.91 -10.37
CA GLU A 167 -23.37 -7.47 -11.76
C GLU A 167 -22.75 -8.58 -12.61
N LYS A 168 -23.14 -8.63 -13.89
CA LYS A 168 -22.78 -9.71 -14.82
C LYS A 168 -21.27 -9.78 -15.04
N VAL A 169 -20.69 -10.98 -15.09
CA VAL A 169 -19.29 -11.26 -15.46
C VAL A 169 -19.25 -12.41 -16.48
N GLY A 170 -18.52 -12.24 -17.58
CA GLY A 170 -18.49 -13.23 -18.66
C GLY A 170 -19.89 -13.47 -19.25
N GLU A 171 -20.15 -14.69 -19.73
CA GLU A 171 -21.44 -15.02 -20.35
C GLU A 171 -22.55 -15.26 -19.31
N ASN A 172 -22.24 -16.03 -18.26
CA ASN A 172 -23.23 -16.54 -17.29
C ASN A 172 -22.89 -16.25 -15.82
N GLY A 173 -21.79 -15.52 -15.54
CA GLY A 173 -21.34 -15.25 -14.19
C GLY A 173 -21.92 -13.97 -13.59
N LYS A 174 -21.84 -13.86 -12.27
CA LYS A 174 -22.05 -12.62 -11.51
C LYS A 174 -20.86 -12.42 -10.58
N THR A 175 -20.44 -11.18 -10.37
CA THR A 175 -19.36 -10.88 -9.43
C THR A 175 -19.84 -11.02 -7.98
N SER A 176 -18.89 -11.31 -7.07
CA SER A 176 -19.09 -11.27 -5.62
C SER A 176 -18.89 -9.87 -5.01
N GLY A 177 -18.57 -8.88 -5.86
CA GLY A 177 -18.36 -7.49 -5.48
C GLY A 177 -16.92 -7.18 -5.05
N ILE A 178 -16.68 -5.96 -4.58
CA ILE A 178 -15.34 -5.48 -4.22
C ILE A 178 -14.87 -6.01 -2.86
N VAL A 179 -15.80 -6.25 -1.93
CA VAL A 179 -15.47 -6.54 -0.53
C VAL A 179 -14.63 -7.83 -0.37
N PRO A 180 -14.91 -8.94 -1.08
CA PRO A 180 -14.05 -10.12 -1.05
C PRO A 180 -12.64 -9.87 -1.58
N PHE A 181 -12.48 -9.03 -2.61
CA PHE A 181 -11.16 -8.66 -3.12
C PHE A 181 -10.38 -7.79 -2.12
N ILE A 182 -11.05 -6.86 -1.45
CA ILE A 182 -10.50 -6.06 -0.36
C ILE A 182 -10.09 -6.95 0.83
N ARG A 183 -10.87 -8.00 1.13
CA ARG A 183 -10.52 -8.99 2.16
C ARG A 183 -9.21 -9.72 1.86
N VAL A 184 -8.92 -10.01 0.58
CA VAL A 184 -7.62 -10.59 0.18
C VAL A 184 -6.50 -9.59 0.42
N MET A 185 -6.69 -8.32 0.03
CA MET A 185 -5.73 -7.24 0.29
C MET A 185 -5.46 -7.04 1.80
N ASP A 186 -6.47 -7.21 2.66
CA ASP A 186 -6.33 -7.17 4.13
C ASP A 186 -5.34 -8.25 4.62
N SER A 187 -5.51 -9.49 4.15
CA SER A 187 -4.61 -10.59 4.48
C SER A 187 -3.19 -10.37 3.96
N LEU A 188 -3.04 -9.86 2.73
CA LEU A 188 -1.72 -9.54 2.15
C LEU A 188 -1.00 -8.47 2.97
N THR A 189 -1.71 -7.40 3.32
CA THR A 189 -1.18 -6.31 4.15
C THR A 189 -0.71 -6.84 5.50
N LEU A 190 -1.52 -7.70 6.14
CA LEU A 190 -1.16 -8.31 7.42
C LEU A 190 0.08 -9.20 7.32
N ALA A 191 0.22 -9.98 6.24
CA ALA A 191 1.35 -10.88 6.04
C ALA A 191 2.69 -10.14 5.87
N ILE A 192 2.69 -9.04 5.10
CA ILE A 192 3.91 -8.30 4.76
C ILE A 192 4.34 -7.36 5.88
N SER A 193 3.39 -6.86 6.66
CA SER A 193 3.64 -5.93 7.76
C SER A 193 4.34 -6.57 8.97
N GLN A 194 4.61 -7.87 8.94
CA GLN A 194 5.32 -8.61 9.99
C GLN A 194 6.82 -8.59 9.71
N GLY A 195 7.55 -7.55 10.14
CA GLY A 195 9.02 -7.59 10.12
C GLY A 195 9.82 -6.30 9.96
N SER A 196 9.25 -5.09 10.07
CA SER A 196 10.01 -3.85 9.89
C SER A 196 9.76 -2.78 10.96
N LEU A 197 10.55 -1.69 10.92
CA LEU A 197 10.42 -0.46 11.72
C LEU A 197 9.01 0.16 11.73
N ARG A 198 8.17 -0.16 10.73
CA ARG A 198 6.79 0.30 10.60
C ARG A 198 5.88 -0.85 10.16
N ARG A 199 4.72 -1.00 10.82
CA ARG A 199 3.64 -1.85 10.30
C ARG A 199 3.12 -1.22 9.01
N GLY A 200 3.09 -1.98 7.92
CA GLY A 200 2.39 -1.57 6.70
C GLY A 200 0.95 -1.19 7.05
N SER A 201 0.48 -0.10 6.48
CA SER A 201 -0.87 0.42 6.69
C SER A 201 -1.43 0.74 5.32
N ALA A 202 -2.60 0.18 5.05
CA ALA A 202 -3.28 0.37 3.78
C ALA A 202 -4.70 0.87 4.04
N ALA A 203 -5.14 1.79 3.17
CA ALA A 203 -6.47 2.35 3.14
C ALA A 203 -7.12 2.02 1.80
N VAL A 204 -8.41 1.72 1.83
CA VAL A 204 -9.23 1.55 0.62
C VAL A 204 -10.23 2.69 0.52
N TYR A 205 -10.49 3.15 -0.70
CA TYR A 205 -11.35 4.29 -0.95
C TYR A 205 -12.46 3.94 -1.94
N LEU A 206 -13.68 4.40 -1.65
CA LEU A 206 -14.86 4.13 -2.46
C LEU A 206 -15.71 5.40 -2.62
N PRO A 207 -16.28 5.69 -3.80
CA PRO A 207 -17.17 6.82 -3.95
C PRO A 207 -18.54 6.53 -3.31
N VAL A 208 -19.19 7.59 -2.85
CA VAL A 208 -20.45 7.50 -2.09
C VAL A 208 -21.64 6.94 -2.89
N ASP A 209 -21.58 6.96 -4.21
CA ASP A 209 -22.59 6.39 -5.11
C ASP A 209 -22.28 4.94 -5.54
N HIS A 210 -21.24 4.31 -5.00
CA HIS A 210 -20.97 2.90 -5.29
C HIS A 210 -22.06 2.00 -4.67
N PRO A 211 -22.59 0.97 -5.37
CA PRO A 211 -23.68 0.14 -4.87
C PRO A 211 -23.37 -0.68 -3.61
N GLU A 212 -22.10 -0.81 -3.26
CA GLU A 212 -21.65 -1.50 -2.05
C GLU A 212 -21.24 -0.55 -0.91
N VAL A 213 -21.55 0.76 -0.99
CA VAL A 213 -21.10 1.77 -0.03
C VAL A 213 -21.51 1.46 1.43
N GLU A 214 -22.75 1.02 1.66
CA GLU A 214 -23.27 0.73 3.00
C GLU A 214 -22.49 -0.43 3.65
N GLU A 215 -22.28 -1.52 2.91
CA GLU A 215 -21.48 -2.64 3.40
C GLU A 215 -20.01 -2.24 3.57
N PHE A 216 -19.48 -1.42 2.66
CA PHE A 216 -18.10 -0.97 2.70
C PHE A 216 -17.76 -0.18 3.99
N VAL A 217 -18.67 0.67 4.47
CA VAL A 217 -18.51 1.37 5.76
C VAL A 217 -18.42 0.38 6.93
N GLU A 218 -19.04 -0.78 6.80
CA GLU A 218 -19.14 -1.81 7.83
C GLU A 218 -18.00 -2.83 7.84
N ILE A 219 -17.06 -2.77 6.90
CA ILE A 219 -16.01 -3.82 6.75
C ILE A 219 -15.06 -3.90 7.94
N ARG A 220 -14.94 -2.81 8.73
CA ARG A 220 -14.09 -2.77 9.94
C ARG A 220 -14.86 -3.11 11.22
N ARG A 221 -16.18 -3.31 11.16
CA ARG A 221 -16.97 -3.70 12.34
C ARG A 221 -16.66 -5.16 12.69
N PRO A 222 -16.15 -5.45 13.91
CA PRO A 222 -15.70 -6.79 14.27
C PRO A 222 -16.84 -7.79 14.49
N THR A 223 -18.07 -7.30 14.68
CA THR A 223 -19.25 -8.10 14.98
C THR A 223 -20.36 -7.83 13.97
N GLY A 224 -21.15 -8.85 13.65
CA GLY A 224 -22.26 -8.78 12.70
C GLY A 224 -21.82 -8.90 11.23
N GLY A 225 -22.77 -9.25 10.36
CA GLY A 225 -22.50 -9.53 8.95
C GLY A 225 -21.72 -10.83 8.72
N ASP A 226 -21.27 -11.02 7.48
CA ASP A 226 -20.43 -12.15 7.09
C ASP A 226 -18.96 -11.90 7.46
N PRO A 227 -18.32 -12.74 8.30
CA PRO A 227 -16.89 -12.63 8.63
C PRO A 227 -15.96 -12.64 7.40
N ASN A 228 -16.37 -13.26 6.29
CA ASN A 228 -15.60 -13.29 5.05
C ASN A 228 -15.64 -11.94 4.30
N ARG A 229 -16.50 -11.02 4.72
CA ARG A 229 -16.67 -9.67 4.16
C ARG A 229 -16.18 -8.58 5.14
N LYS A 230 -15.28 -8.94 6.07
CA LYS A 230 -14.66 -8.02 7.04
C LYS A 230 -13.16 -7.84 6.81
N ALA A 231 -12.68 -6.61 6.75
CA ALA A 231 -11.27 -6.24 6.58
C ALA A 231 -10.81 -5.37 7.77
N LEU A 232 -10.47 -6.03 8.88
CA LEU A 232 -10.21 -5.35 10.17
C LEU A 232 -8.85 -4.66 10.25
N ASN A 233 -7.90 -5.06 9.39
CA ASN A 233 -6.53 -4.55 9.39
C ASN A 233 -6.33 -3.40 8.38
N LEU A 234 -7.28 -3.21 7.46
CA LEU A 234 -7.31 -2.06 6.56
C LEU A 234 -8.00 -0.86 7.22
N HIS A 235 -7.66 0.32 6.71
CA HIS A 235 -8.47 1.54 6.86
C HIS A 235 -9.40 1.68 5.66
N HIS A 236 -10.49 2.44 5.80
CA HIS A 236 -11.36 2.77 4.67
C HIS A 236 -11.76 4.24 4.72
N GLY A 237 -12.02 4.81 3.55
CA GLY A 237 -12.52 6.17 3.38
C GLY A 237 -13.55 6.25 2.25
N ILE A 238 -14.47 7.20 2.37
CA ILE A 238 -15.49 7.47 1.34
C ILE A 238 -15.15 8.76 0.61
N LEU A 239 -15.24 8.77 -0.72
CA LEU A 239 -15.21 9.99 -1.50
C LEU A 239 -16.62 10.58 -1.52
N ILE A 240 -16.79 11.62 -0.73
CA ILE A 240 -18.05 12.34 -0.58
C ILE A 240 -18.09 13.47 -1.62
N SER A 241 -19.12 13.46 -2.47
CA SER A 241 -19.32 14.53 -3.45
C SER A 241 -20.18 15.66 -2.89
N ASP A 242 -20.00 16.88 -3.41
CA ASP A 242 -20.88 18.01 -3.07
C ASP A 242 -22.35 17.73 -3.42
N ALA A 243 -22.59 16.92 -4.47
CA ALA A 243 -23.94 16.52 -4.86
C ALA A 243 -24.61 15.66 -3.79
N PHE A 244 -23.87 14.70 -3.21
CA PHE A 244 -24.37 13.90 -2.09
C PHE A 244 -24.67 14.79 -0.87
N MET A 245 -23.76 15.71 -0.52
CA MET A 245 -23.98 16.61 0.62
C MET A 245 -25.22 17.49 0.45
N ARG A 246 -25.50 17.98 -0.77
CA ARG A 246 -26.74 18.70 -1.07
C ARG A 246 -27.98 17.81 -0.99
N ALA A 247 -27.89 16.57 -1.46
CA ALA A 247 -28.99 15.61 -1.34
C ALA A 247 -29.34 15.32 0.13
N VAL A 248 -28.33 15.16 1.00
CA VAL A 248 -28.51 15.01 2.46
C VAL A 248 -29.21 16.23 3.07
N GLU A 249 -28.75 17.43 2.72
CA GLU A 249 -29.31 18.71 3.21
C GLU A 249 -30.79 18.84 2.84
N ASN A 250 -31.14 18.50 1.61
CA ASN A 250 -32.48 18.60 1.05
C ASN A 250 -33.40 17.39 1.33
N ASP A 251 -32.90 16.35 2.02
CA ASP A 251 -33.65 15.10 2.25
C ASP A 251 -34.05 14.37 0.95
N GLU A 252 -33.14 14.38 -0.03
CA GLU A 252 -33.34 13.80 -1.36
C GLU A 252 -32.90 12.32 -1.43
N GLU A 253 -33.43 11.64 -2.45
CA GLU A 253 -32.98 10.31 -2.84
C GLU A 253 -31.58 10.34 -3.50
N TRP A 254 -30.77 9.32 -3.23
CA TRP A 254 -29.45 9.12 -3.78
C TRP A 254 -29.37 7.82 -4.59
N ALA A 255 -28.97 7.94 -5.86
CA ALA A 255 -28.84 6.80 -6.75
C ALA A 255 -27.46 6.15 -6.59
N LEU A 256 -27.45 4.85 -6.28
CA LEU A 256 -26.25 4.02 -6.32
C LEU A 256 -26.07 3.47 -7.74
N ARG A 257 -24.90 3.70 -8.34
CA ARG A 257 -24.66 3.52 -9.77
C ARG A 257 -23.60 2.47 -10.04
N SER A 258 -23.85 1.59 -11.01
CA SER A 258 -22.84 0.65 -11.48
C SER A 258 -21.63 1.42 -12.03
N PRO A 259 -20.41 1.13 -11.54
CA PRO A 259 -19.19 1.65 -12.15
C PRO A 259 -18.98 1.18 -13.59
N LYS A 260 -19.65 0.10 -14.02
CA LYS A 260 -19.46 -0.49 -15.34
C LYS A 260 -20.09 0.33 -16.44
N ASP A 261 -21.33 0.77 -16.23
CA ASP A 261 -22.16 1.38 -17.27
C ASP A 261 -22.97 2.60 -16.78
N GLY A 262 -22.85 2.98 -15.51
CA GLY A 262 -23.54 4.12 -14.91
C GLY A 262 -25.03 3.89 -14.62
N SER A 263 -25.54 2.67 -14.86
CA SER A 263 -26.93 2.31 -14.57
C SER A 263 -27.22 2.39 -13.07
N VAL A 264 -28.42 2.82 -12.71
CA VAL A 264 -28.87 2.86 -11.31
C VAL A 264 -29.14 1.44 -10.86
N GLN A 265 -28.40 0.97 -9.85
CA GLN A 265 -28.57 -0.35 -9.25
C GLN A 265 -29.57 -0.30 -8.09
N ALA A 266 -29.56 0.78 -7.32
CA ALA A 266 -30.49 1.04 -6.23
C ALA A 266 -30.62 2.54 -5.97
N THR A 267 -31.66 2.93 -5.25
CA THR A 267 -31.84 4.30 -4.75
C THR A 267 -32.10 4.21 -3.25
N VAL A 268 -31.42 5.05 -2.48
CA VAL A 268 -31.53 5.14 -1.01
C VAL A 268 -31.86 6.58 -0.61
N GLN A 269 -32.34 6.80 0.61
CA GLN A 269 -32.43 8.18 1.12
C GLN A 269 -31.03 8.66 1.49
N ALA A 270 -30.62 9.83 0.98
CA ALA A 270 -29.25 10.31 1.21
C ALA A 270 -28.93 10.52 2.70
N ARG A 271 -29.95 10.83 3.51
CA ARG A 271 -29.84 11.14 4.94
C ARG A 271 -29.71 9.91 5.85
N ASP A 272 -30.15 8.74 5.39
CA ASP A 272 -30.15 7.49 6.16
C ASP A 272 -28.78 6.80 6.09
#